data_AF-A0A349FBK9-F1
#
_entry.id   AF-A0A349FBK9-F1
#
_cell.length_a   1.000
_cell.length_b   1.000
_cell.length_c   1.000
_cell.angle_alpha   90.00
_cell.angle_beta   90.00
_cell.angle_gamma   90.00
#
_symmetry.space_group_name_H-M   'P 1'
#
loop_
_entity.id
_entity.type
_entity.pdbx_description
1 polymer ?
#
loop_
_entity_poly.entity_id
_entity_poly.type
_entity_poly.pdbx_seq_one_letter_code
_entity_poly.pdbx_strand_id
1 'polypeptide(L)'
;MKSPWPIFLGLMFLPYSAFAASSDVTPLDLTHSTVGYAALLIFGLAYTLVMLEEYLQLRKSKPVLLAAGIIWAMVGYVYSQQGQIDIAKVALEHNLLEYAELLLFLLVAMTYISAMEERRLFDALQAWMVGKGFNFKALFWLTGILAFFISPIADNLTTALLMCAVVMKVGGDNTRFINLACINIVVAANAGGAFSPFGDITTLMVWQAGHVSFSEFMPLFAPSVVSYVVPAVIMSMFIPNAKPNVA
;
A
#
# COMPACT_ATOMS: atom_id res chain seq x y z
N MET A 1 77.55 9.58 -11.83
CA MET A 1 76.22 8.94 -11.80
C MET A 1 75.26 9.83 -11.02
N LYS A 2 74.52 10.70 -11.70
CA LYS A 2 73.41 11.46 -11.10
C LYS A 2 72.13 10.74 -11.49
N SER A 3 71.39 10.28 -10.48
CA SER A 3 70.22 9.42 -10.61
C SER A 3 69.11 10.10 -11.45
N PRO A 4 68.49 9.41 -12.42
CA PRO A 4 67.41 9.96 -13.25
C PRO A 4 66.04 10.00 -12.52
N TRP A 5 66.04 9.83 -11.18
CA TRP A 5 64.83 9.78 -10.36
C TRP A 5 63.91 11.01 -10.43
N PRO A 6 64.38 12.27 -10.57
CA PRO A 6 63.46 13.41 -10.54
C PRO A 6 62.61 13.53 -11.82
N ILE A 7 63.06 12.96 -12.95
CA ILE A 7 62.29 12.96 -14.20
C ILE A 7 61.18 11.90 -14.14
N PHE A 8 61.46 10.75 -13.52
CA PHE A 8 60.47 9.67 -13.36
C PHE A 8 59.36 10.04 -12.37
N LEU A 9 59.67 10.81 -11.31
CA LEU A 9 58.66 11.28 -10.35
C LEU A 9 57.71 12.34 -10.95
N GLY A 10 58.21 13.18 -11.87
CA GLY A 10 57.39 14.20 -12.54
C GLY A 10 56.34 13.61 -13.50
N LEU A 11 56.60 12.44 -14.09
CA LEU A 11 55.66 11.74 -14.95
C LEU A 11 54.48 11.11 -14.20
N MET A 12 54.58 10.89 -12.89
CA MET A 12 53.47 10.36 -12.07
C MET A 12 52.44 11.41 -11.66
N PHE A 13 52.70 12.70 -11.92
CA PHE A 13 51.78 13.81 -11.62
C PHE A 13 51.09 14.40 -12.86
N LEU A 14 51.30 13.80 -14.04
CA LEU A 14 50.50 14.16 -15.21
C LEU A 14 49.10 13.56 -15.03
N PRO A 15 48.02 14.37 -15.13
CA PRO A 15 46.67 13.85 -15.09
C PRO A 15 46.49 12.96 -16.30
N TYR A 16 46.52 11.65 -16.08
CA TYR A 16 46.16 10.69 -17.11
C TYR A 16 44.67 10.90 -17.36
N SER A 17 44.32 11.43 -18.53
CA SER A 17 42.95 11.44 -19.03
C SER A 17 42.54 9.99 -19.25
N ALA A 18 42.09 9.33 -18.18
CA ALA A 18 41.42 8.05 -18.28
C ALA A 18 40.09 8.32 -19.01
N PHE A 19 40.06 8.04 -20.30
CA PHE A 19 38.81 7.84 -21.00
C PHE A 19 38.18 6.59 -20.41
N ALA A 20 37.36 6.77 -19.38
CA ALA A 20 36.33 5.80 -19.08
C ALA A 20 35.45 5.75 -20.34
N ALA A 21 35.54 4.68 -21.11
CA ALA A 21 34.47 4.31 -22.01
C ALA A 21 33.30 3.91 -21.11
N SER A 22 32.50 4.89 -20.70
CA SER A 22 31.15 4.58 -20.29
C SER A 22 30.50 3.93 -21.51
N SER A 23 30.14 2.65 -21.39
CA SER A 23 29.04 2.14 -22.19
C SER A 23 27.79 2.86 -21.69
N ASP A 24 27.69 4.15 -22.01
CA ASP A 24 26.55 5.00 -21.77
C ASP A 24 25.48 4.56 -22.75
N VAL A 25 24.88 3.41 -22.44
CA VAL A 25 23.57 3.05 -22.93
C VAL A 25 22.61 4.00 -22.22
N THR A 26 22.60 5.27 -22.63
CA THR A 26 21.67 6.27 -22.15
C THR A 26 20.28 5.85 -22.61
N PRO A 27 19.31 5.71 -21.69
CA PRO A 27 17.93 5.43 -22.07
C PRO A 27 17.45 6.45 -23.10
N LEU A 28 16.70 5.98 -24.10
CA LEU A 28 16.07 6.88 -25.07
C LEU A 28 15.09 7.79 -24.34
N ASP A 29 15.30 9.10 -24.45
CA ASP A 29 14.33 10.07 -23.94
C ASP A 29 13.12 10.11 -24.88
N LEU A 30 12.02 9.49 -24.44
CA LEU A 30 10.76 9.44 -25.16
C LEU A 30 9.74 10.44 -24.61
N THR A 31 10.11 11.31 -23.66
CA THR A 31 9.20 12.23 -22.97
C THR A 31 8.47 13.15 -23.94
N HIS A 32 9.20 13.71 -24.92
CA HIS A 32 8.65 14.60 -25.94
C HIS A 32 8.38 13.91 -27.29
N SER A 33 8.28 12.58 -27.29
CA SER A 33 8.02 11.80 -28.50
C SER A 33 6.52 11.57 -28.73
N THR A 34 6.14 11.26 -29.97
CA THR A 34 4.76 10.85 -30.31
C THR A 34 4.30 9.64 -29.50
N VAL A 35 5.21 8.71 -29.21
CA VAL A 35 4.94 7.51 -28.40
C VAL A 35 4.72 7.87 -26.94
N GLY A 36 5.48 8.83 -26.40
CA GLY A 36 5.27 9.37 -25.05
C GLY A 36 3.88 9.99 -24.90
N TYR A 37 3.48 10.86 -25.83
CA TYR A 37 2.14 11.45 -25.83
C TYR A 37 1.02 10.42 -26.04
N ALA A 38 1.23 9.43 -26.91
CA ALA A 38 0.27 8.34 -27.10
C ALA A 38 0.12 7.48 -25.83
N ALA A 39 1.21 7.18 -25.13
CA ALA A 39 1.18 6.45 -23.87
C ALA A 39 0.39 7.20 -22.79
N LEU A 40 0.57 8.52 -22.67
CA LEU A 40 -0.19 9.36 -21.74
C LEU A 40 -1.69 9.38 -22.09
N LEU A 41 -2.04 9.46 -23.37
CA LEU A 41 -3.43 9.41 -23.82
C LEU A 41 -4.07 8.07 -23.46
N ILE A 42 -3.38 6.95 -23.73
CA ILE A 42 -3.86 5.60 -23.39
C ILE A 42 -4.01 5.44 -21.88
N PHE A 43 -3.04 5.91 -21.11
CA PHE A 43 -3.09 5.92 -19.65
C PHE A 43 -4.31 6.71 -19.13
N GLY A 44 -4.53 7.92 -19.63
CA GLY A 44 -5.67 8.75 -19.25
C GLY A 44 -7.02 8.13 -19.60
N LEU A 45 -7.14 7.51 -20.77
CA LEU A 45 -8.34 6.79 -21.19
C LEU A 45 -8.59 5.57 -20.29
N ALA A 46 -7.56 4.78 -20.02
CA ALA A 46 -7.66 3.62 -19.13
C ALA A 46 -8.06 4.02 -17.71
N TYR A 47 -7.47 5.08 -17.18
CA TYR A 47 -7.82 5.61 -15.86
C TYR A 47 -9.28 6.09 -15.81
N THR A 48 -9.75 6.75 -16.87
CA THR A 48 -11.16 7.15 -17.01
C THR A 48 -12.09 5.92 -17.02
N LEU A 49 -11.73 4.86 -17.75
CA LEU A 49 -12.51 3.61 -17.76
C LEU A 49 -12.54 2.92 -16.40
N VAL A 50 -11.44 2.97 -15.62
CA VAL A 50 -11.39 2.44 -14.25
C VAL A 50 -12.35 3.22 -13.33
N MET A 51 -12.38 4.55 -13.45
CA MET A 51 -13.29 5.38 -12.68
C MET A 51 -14.77 5.16 -13.07
N LEU A 52 -15.04 4.83 -14.33
CA LEU A 52 -16.39 4.55 -14.84
C LEU A 52 -16.87 3.11 -14.59
N GLU A 53 -16.13 2.29 -13.85
CA GLU A 53 -16.49 0.88 -13.60
C GLU A 53 -17.93 0.72 -13.09
N GLU A 54 -18.39 1.60 -12.19
CA GLU A 54 -19.75 1.53 -11.62
C GLU A 54 -20.84 1.56 -12.71
N TYR A 55 -20.60 2.28 -13.81
CA TYR A 55 -21.51 2.39 -14.95
C TYR A 55 -21.28 1.31 -16.02
N LEU A 56 -20.01 0.97 -16.29
CA LEU A 56 -19.62 0.08 -17.38
C LEU A 56 -19.61 -1.40 -16.97
N GLN A 57 -19.63 -1.71 -15.67
CA GLN A 57 -19.52 -3.07 -15.10
C GLN A 57 -18.27 -3.84 -15.62
N LEU A 58 -17.26 -3.10 -16.08
CA LEU A 58 -15.99 -3.63 -16.55
C LEU A 58 -15.01 -3.67 -15.37
N ARG A 59 -14.66 -4.88 -14.93
CA ARG A 59 -13.65 -5.11 -13.87
C ARG A 59 -12.41 -4.26 -14.12
N LYS A 60 -11.99 -3.45 -13.13
CA LYS A 60 -10.84 -2.52 -13.21
C LYS A 60 -9.56 -3.15 -13.80
N SER A 61 -9.29 -4.42 -13.53
CA SER A 61 -8.10 -5.11 -14.03
C SER A 61 -8.04 -5.20 -15.56
N LYS A 62 -9.19 -5.26 -16.26
CA LYS A 62 -9.24 -5.38 -17.73
C LYS A 62 -8.69 -4.13 -18.45
N PRO A 63 -9.23 -2.91 -18.23
CA PRO A 63 -8.71 -1.72 -18.89
C PRO A 63 -7.26 -1.41 -18.50
N VAL A 64 -6.87 -1.66 -17.25
CA VAL A 64 -5.50 -1.43 -16.78
C VAL A 64 -4.50 -2.36 -17.46
N LEU A 65 -4.74 -3.68 -17.48
CA LEU A 65 -3.83 -4.64 -18.10
C LEU A 65 -3.71 -4.45 -19.61
N LEU A 66 -4.84 -4.14 -20.27
CA LEU A 66 -4.84 -3.87 -21.71
C LEU A 66 -4.00 -2.62 -22.03
N ALA A 67 -4.22 -1.53 -21.30
CA ALA A 67 -3.49 -0.29 -21.50
C ALA A 67 -1.99 -0.47 -21.23
N ALA A 68 -1.63 -1.14 -20.13
CA ALA A 68 -0.24 -1.46 -19.81
C ALA A 68 0.43 -2.29 -20.91
N GLY A 69 -0.26 -3.32 -21.43
CA GLY A 69 0.24 -4.14 -22.53
C GLY A 69 0.46 -3.33 -23.82
N ILE A 70 -0.46 -2.44 -24.18
CA ILE A 70 -0.30 -1.57 -25.36
C ILE A 70 0.87 -0.59 -25.17
N ILE A 71 1.00 0.02 -23.99
CA ILE A 71 2.11 0.94 -23.69
C ILE A 71 3.45 0.20 -23.80
N TRP A 72 3.58 -0.97 -23.16
CA TRP A 72 4.80 -1.77 -23.26
C TRP A 72 5.10 -2.26 -24.68
N ALA A 73 4.08 -2.59 -25.47
CA ALA A 73 4.26 -2.94 -26.88
C ALA A 73 4.80 -1.76 -27.71
N MET A 74 4.26 -0.55 -27.50
CA MET A 74 4.77 0.65 -28.16
C MET A 74 6.21 0.99 -27.75
N VAL A 75 6.52 0.93 -26.46
CA VAL A 75 7.88 1.17 -25.94
C VAL A 75 8.84 0.13 -26.50
N GLY A 76 8.51 -1.16 -26.42
CA GLY A 76 9.32 -2.25 -26.96
C GLY A 76 9.58 -2.11 -28.46
N TYR A 77 8.58 -1.67 -29.22
CA TYR A 77 8.75 -1.41 -30.66
C TYR A 77 9.76 -0.30 -30.95
N VAL A 78 9.71 0.83 -30.22
CA VAL A 78 10.67 1.93 -30.38
C VAL A 78 12.09 1.49 -30.00
N TYR A 79 12.25 0.82 -28.87
CA TYR A 79 13.55 0.32 -28.42
C TYR A 79 14.10 -0.76 -29.36
N SER A 80 13.25 -1.60 -29.95
CA SER A 80 13.65 -2.58 -30.97
C SER A 80 14.18 -1.91 -32.24
N GLN A 81 13.58 -0.81 -32.69
CA GLN A 81 14.05 -0.09 -33.89
C GLN A 81 15.43 0.54 -33.71
N GLN A 82 15.75 0.96 -32.48
CA GLN A 82 17.03 1.57 -32.14
C GLN A 82 18.10 0.51 -31.76
N GLY A 83 17.79 -0.78 -31.87
CA GLY A 83 18.70 -1.86 -31.48
C GLY A 83 18.98 -1.94 -29.97
N GLN A 84 18.13 -1.34 -29.14
CA GLN A 84 18.30 -1.20 -27.69
C GLN A 84 17.24 -1.99 -26.91
N ILE A 85 16.73 -3.09 -27.47
CA ILE A 85 15.63 -3.88 -26.89
C ILE A 85 15.95 -4.39 -25.47
N ASP A 86 17.23 -4.63 -25.17
CA ASP A 86 17.67 -5.10 -23.86
C ASP A 86 17.34 -4.12 -22.74
N ILE A 87 17.37 -2.80 -22.99
CA ILE A 87 16.99 -1.78 -22.00
C ILE A 87 15.51 -1.92 -21.65
N ALA A 88 14.65 -2.00 -22.67
CA ALA A 88 13.21 -2.15 -22.47
C ALA A 88 12.86 -3.48 -21.78
N LYS A 89 13.59 -4.55 -22.11
CA LYS A 89 13.45 -5.85 -21.45
C LYS A 89 13.80 -5.78 -19.96
N VAL A 90 14.95 -5.21 -19.61
CA VAL A 90 15.37 -5.06 -18.21
C VAL A 90 14.36 -4.21 -17.43
N ALA A 91 13.85 -3.13 -18.02
CA ALA A 91 12.84 -2.29 -17.39
C ALA A 91 11.51 -3.06 -17.16
N LEU A 92 11.06 -3.85 -18.14
CA LEU A 92 9.86 -4.69 -18.00
C LEU A 92 10.05 -5.77 -16.92
N GLU A 93 11.19 -6.47 -16.94
CA GLU A 93 11.52 -7.49 -15.95
C GLU A 93 11.56 -6.92 -14.54
N HIS A 94 12.17 -5.74 -14.35
CA HIS A 94 12.19 -5.06 -13.07
C HIS A 94 10.77 -4.77 -12.54
N ASN A 95 9.90 -4.19 -13.37
CA ASN A 95 8.50 -3.94 -13.00
C ASN A 95 7.78 -5.26 -12.67
N LEU A 96 7.94 -6.29 -13.51
CA LEU A 96 7.27 -7.57 -13.32
C LEU A 96 7.71 -8.26 -12.01
N LEU A 97 8.99 -8.18 -11.67
CA LEU A 97 9.54 -8.71 -10.43
C LEU A 97 8.96 -7.97 -9.22
N GLU A 98 8.91 -6.65 -9.25
CA GLU A 98 8.29 -5.84 -8.18
C GLU A 98 6.82 -6.22 -7.97
N TYR A 99 6.03 -6.37 -9.05
CA TYR A 99 4.64 -6.85 -8.95
C TYR A 99 4.54 -8.28 -8.42
N ALA A 100 5.46 -9.17 -8.82
CA ALA A 100 5.47 -10.55 -8.35
C ALA A 100 5.81 -10.64 -6.85
N GLU A 101 6.75 -9.82 -6.37
CA GLU A 101 7.10 -9.72 -4.95
C GLU A 101 5.93 -9.21 -4.11
N LEU A 102 5.26 -8.14 -4.57
CA LEU A 102 4.02 -7.64 -3.97
C LEU A 102 2.94 -8.72 -3.91
N LEU A 103 2.70 -9.42 -5.03
CA LEU A 103 1.68 -10.46 -5.13
C LEU A 103 1.97 -11.63 -4.19
N LEU A 104 3.20 -12.16 -4.19
CA LEU A 104 3.59 -13.29 -3.35
C LEU A 104 3.47 -12.93 -1.87
N PHE A 105 3.83 -11.71 -1.50
CA PHE A 105 3.69 -11.23 -0.13
C PHE A 105 2.23 -11.11 0.30
N LEU A 106 1.40 -10.44 -0.52
CA LEU A 106 -0.02 -10.29 -0.24
C LEU A 106 -0.73 -11.65 -0.22
N LEU A 107 -0.31 -12.61 -1.04
CA LEU A 107 -0.86 -13.96 -1.03
C LEU A 107 -0.70 -14.62 0.35
N VAL A 108 0.50 -14.54 0.95
CA VAL A 108 0.75 -15.11 2.29
C VAL A 108 -0.06 -14.39 3.35
N ALA A 109 -0.06 -13.05 3.34
CA ALA A 109 -0.81 -12.24 4.29
C ALA A 109 -2.32 -12.54 4.21
N MET A 110 -2.90 -12.50 3.02
CA MET A 110 -4.32 -12.78 2.80
C MET A 110 -4.68 -14.22 3.15
N THR A 111 -3.81 -15.20 2.88
CA THR A 111 -4.04 -16.60 3.27
C THR A 111 -4.10 -16.75 4.79
N TYR A 112 -3.23 -16.06 5.53
CA TYR A 112 -3.27 -16.07 7.00
C TYR A 112 -4.59 -15.49 7.52
N ILE A 113 -5.05 -14.39 6.93
CA ILE A 113 -6.33 -13.76 7.31
C ILE A 113 -7.53 -14.64 6.97
N SER A 114 -7.57 -15.22 5.78
CA SER A 114 -8.62 -16.19 5.42
C SER A 114 -8.61 -17.40 6.35
N ALA A 115 -7.44 -17.88 6.80
CA ALA A 115 -7.35 -18.98 7.77
C ALA A 115 -7.86 -18.58 9.17
N MET A 116 -7.63 -17.34 9.62
CA MET A 116 -8.19 -16.82 10.87
C MET A 116 -9.71 -16.69 10.80
N GLU A 117 -10.23 -16.25 9.65
CA GLU A 117 -11.65 -16.15 9.36
C GLU A 117 -12.33 -17.54 9.33
N GLU A 118 -11.73 -18.51 8.63
CA GLU A 118 -12.22 -19.91 8.60
C GLU A 118 -12.27 -20.53 10.00
N ARG A 119 -11.30 -20.21 10.86
CA ARG A 119 -11.27 -20.62 12.27
C ARG A 119 -12.27 -19.87 13.15
N ARG A 120 -13.05 -18.95 12.57
CA ARG A 120 -14.09 -18.18 13.25
C ARG A 120 -13.55 -17.39 14.45
N LEU A 121 -12.28 -16.98 14.40
CA LEU A 121 -11.64 -16.23 15.48
C LEU A 121 -12.40 -14.94 15.79
N PHE A 122 -12.93 -14.32 14.75
CA PHE A 122 -13.70 -13.10 14.83
C PHE A 122 -15.14 -13.31 15.31
N ASP A 123 -15.78 -14.43 14.98
CA ASP A 123 -17.07 -14.80 15.58
C ASP A 123 -16.92 -15.04 17.09
N ALA A 124 -15.83 -15.66 17.51
CA ALA A 124 -15.53 -15.88 18.92
C ALA A 124 -15.30 -14.55 19.65
N LEU A 125 -14.58 -13.61 19.02
CA LEU A 125 -14.43 -12.24 19.51
C LEU A 125 -15.80 -11.54 19.66
N GLN A 126 -16.66 -11.67 18.65
CA GLN A 126 -18.03 -11.13 18.68
C GLN A 126 -18.84 -11.71 19.85
N ALA A 127 -18.87 -13.04 19.98
CA ALA A 127 -19.62 -13.72 21.03
C ALA A 127 -19.11 -13.33 22.43
N TRP A 128 -17.80 -13.22 22.59
CA TRP A 128 -17.18 -12.76 23.83
C TRP A 128 -17.59 -11.33 24.19
N MET A 129 -17.59 -10.42 23.22
CA MET A 129 -17.99 -9.02 23.42
C MET A 129 -19.46 -8.88 23.83
N VAL A 130 -20.35 -9.63 23.18
CA VAL A 130 -21.78 -9.66 23.52
C VAL A 130 -21.98 -10.23 24.93
N GLY A 131 -21.27 -11.33 25.26
CA GLY A 131 -21.39 -12.01 26.56
C GLY A 131 -20.91 -11.20 27.76
N LYS A 132 -20.16 -10.10 27.56
CA LYS A 132 -19.63 -9.27 28.65
C LYS A 132 -20.58 -8.16 29.13
N GLY A 133 -21.66 -7.86 28.41
CA GLY A 133 -22.66 -6.86 28.84
C GLY A 133 -22.13 -5.41 28.90
N PHE A 134 -21.19 -5.07 28.02
CA PHE A 134 -20.60 -3.72 27.94
C PHE A 134 -21.65 -2.65 27.55
N ASN A 135 -21.47 -1.43 28.04
CA ASN A 135 -22.26 -0.28 27.59
C ASN A 135 -21.76 0.23 26.21
N PHE A 136 -22.55 1.07 25.52
CA PHE A 136 -22.17 1.54 24.18
C PHE A 136 -20.82 2.27 24.14
N LYS A 137 -20.47 3.06 25.16
CA LYS A 137 -19.17 3.74 25.22
C LYS A 137 -18.01 2.75 25.35
N ALA A 138 -18.15 1.74 26.19
CA ALA A 138 -17.14 0.69 26.35
C ALA A 138 -17.00 -0.11 25.05
N LEU A 139 -18.11 -0.43 24.38
CA LEU A 139 -18.09 -1.11 23.09
C LEU A 139 -17.38 -0.27 22.02
N PHE A 140 -17.67 1.03 21.93
CA PHE A 140 -17.03 1.94 20.99
C PHE A 140 -15.51 1.99 21.14
N TRP A 141 -15.02 2.12 22.37
CA TRP A 141 -13.58 2.15 22.64
C TRP A 141 -12.96 0.78 22.40
N LEU A 142 -13.61 -0.29 22.86
CA LEU A 142 -13.11 -1.64 22.67
C LEU A 142 -12.99 -2.00 21.18
N THR A 143 -14.01 -1.74 20.37
CA THR A 143 -13.96 -2.07 18.95
C THR A 143 -12.97 -1.20 18.18
N GLY A 144 -12.85 0.09 18.52
CA GLY A 144 -11.83 0.96 17.93
C GLY A 144 -10.41 0.52 18.27
N ILE A 145 -10.13 0.24 19.56
CA ILE A 145 -8.80 -0.23 19.99
C ILE A 145 -8.46 -1.57 19.33
N LEU A 146 -9.40 -2.52 19.30
CA LEU A 146 -9.20 -3.78 18.62
C LEU A 146 -8.93 -3.59 17.13
N ALA A 147 -9.70 -2.73 16.43
CA ALA A 147 -9.46 -2.41 15.03
C ALA A 147 -8.06 -1.81 14.80
N PHE A 148 -7.63 -0.89 15.68
CA PHE A 148 -6.30 -0.29 15.60
C PHE A 148 -5.15 -1.31 15.72
N PHE A 149 -5.29 -2.32 16.58
CA PHE A 149 -4.24 -3.34 16.77
C PHE A 149 -4.34 -4.53 15.82
N ILE A 150 -5.53 -4.83 15.28
CA ILE A 150 -5.73 -5.91 14.30
C ILE A 150 -5.29 -5.45 12.90
N SER A 151 -5.54 -4.20 12.53
CA SER A 151 -5.24 -3.69 11.18
C SER A 151 -3.78 -3.77 10.72
N PRO A 152 -2.76 -3.58 11.58
CA PRO A 152 -1.37 -3.82 11.22
C PRO A 152 -1.07 -5.24 10.74
N ILE A 153 -1.97 -6.20 10.97
CA ILE A 153 -1.78 -7.62 10.67
C ILE A 153 -2.78 -8.08 9.59
N ALA A 154 -4.00 -7.55 9.61
CA ALA A 154 -5.14 -8.12 8.90
C ALA A 154 -5.67 -7.36 7.68
N ASP A 155 -4.93 -6.35 7.19
CA ASP A 155 -5.40 -5.39 6.19
C ASP A 155 -6.56 -4.50 6.69
N ASN A 156 -6.61 -3.27 6.18
CA ASN A 156 -7.48 -2.20 6.65
C ASN A 156 -8.97 -2.47 6.36
N LEU A 157 -9.30 -2.97 5.16
CA LEU A 157 -10.67 -3.23 4.72
C LEU A 157 -11.24 -4.42 5.48
N THR A 158 -10.47 -5.51 5.59
CA THR A 158 -10.91 -6.71 6.31
C THR A 158 -11.16 -6.40 7.78
N THR A 159 -10.24 -5.69 8.44
CA THR A 159 -10.41 -5.26 9.84
C THR A 159 -11.66 -4.40 10.03
N ALA A 160 -11.88 -3.43 9.13
CA ALA A 160 -13.03 -2.53 9.22
C ALA A 160 -14.36 -3.26 9.02
N LEU A 161 -14.50 -4.06 7.96
CA LEU A 161 -15.73 -4.81 7.67
C LEU A 161 -16.11 -5.73 8.82
N LEU A 162 -15.11 -6.41 9.36
CA LEU A 162 -15.28 -7.35 10.44
C LEU A 162 -15.77 -6.68 11.73
N MET A 163 -15.08 -5.65 12.17
CA MET A 163 -15.42 -4.94 13.39
C MET A 163 -16.75 -4.19 13.24
N CYS A 164 -17.08 -3.70 12.04
CA CYS A 164 -18.40 -3.15 11.73
C CYS A 164 -19.49 -4.22 11.84
N ALA A 165 -19.26 -5.45 11.38
CA ALA A 165 -20.21 -6.56 11.56
C ALA A 165 -20.42 -6.90 13.04
N VAL A 166 -19.37 -6.84 13.86
CA VAL A 166 -19.48 -6.96 15.32
C VAL A 166 -20.36 -5.84 15.88
N VAL A 167 -20.08 -4.58 15.55
CA VAL A 167 -20.83 -3.42 16.03
C VAL A 167 -22.30 -3.46 15.61
N MET A 168 -22.61 -3.86 14.38
CA MET A 168 -24.00 -3.96 13.91
C MET A 168 -24.79 -4.99 14.72
N LYS A 169 -24.16 -6.12 15.08
CA LYS A 169 -24.80 -7.15 15.92
C LYS A 169 -24.96 -6.72 17.37
N VAL A 170 -23.99 -6.01 17.96
CA VAL A 170 -24.09 -5.56 19.36
C VAL A 170 -24.90 -4.27 19.48
N GLY A 171 -24.96 -3.45 18.44
CA GLY A 171 -25.63 -2.14 18.43
C GLY A 171 -27.16 -2.20 18.43
N GLY A 172 -27.75 -3.35 18.04
CA GLY A 172 -29.19 -3.52 17.92
C GLY A 172 -29.82 -2.45 17.03
N ASP A 173 -30.90 -1.83 17.49
CA ASP A 173 -31.60 -0.77 16.75
C ASP A 173 -31.00 0.63 16.93
N ASN A 174 -29.88 0.77 17.67
CA ASN A 174 -29.27 2.07 17.93
C ASN A 174 -28.41 2.53 16.75
N THR A 175 -29.07 3.00 15.69
CA THR A 175 -28.43 3.50 14.45
C THR A 175 -27.41 4.61 14.71
N ARG A 176 -27.67 5.48 15.70
CA ARG A 176 -26.74 6.55 16.09
C ARG A 176 -25.42 5.98 16.62
N PHE A 177 -25.47 4.99 17.50
CA PHE A 177 -24.29 4.29 18.00
C PHE A 177 -23.58 3.54 16.88
N ILE A 178 -24.32 2.78 16.06
CA ILE A 178 -23.76 1.97 14.97
C ILE A 178 -22.98 2.87 14.00
N ASN A 179 -23.57 3.98 13.55
CA ASN A 179 -22.91 4.89 12.61
C ASN A 179 -21.61 5.47 13.19
N LEU A 180 -21.64 5.99 14.42
CA LEU A 180 -20.46 6.55 15.08
C LEU A 180 -19.38 5.48 15.30
N ALA A 181 -19.76 4.28 15.72
CA ALA A 181 -18.84 3.19 15.97
C ALA A 181 -18.21 2.66 14.68
N CYS A 182 -18.97 2.56 13.58
CA CYS A 182 -18.43 2.18 12.26
C CYS A 182 -17.44 3.22 11.74
N ILE A 183 -17.75 4.52 11.84
CA ILE A 183 -16.80 5.59 11.46
C ILE A 183 -15.51 5.48 12.29
N ASN A 184 -15.65 5.31 13.61
CA ASN A 184 -14.52 5.14 14.51
C ASN A 184 -13.66 3.91 14.17
N ILE A 185 -14.28 2.79 13.81
CA ILE A 185 -13.58 1.57 13.38
C ILE A 185 -12.78 1.82 12.11
N VAL A 186 -13.37 2.49 11.10
CA VAL A 186 -12.66 2.80 9.85
C VAL A 186 -11.45 3.70 10.11
N VAL A 187 -11.61 4.73 10.94
CA VAL A 187 -10.51 5.61 11.35
C VAL A 187 -9.44 4.83 12.10
N ALA A 188 -9.84 3.97 13.05
CA ALA A 188 -8.93 3.17 13.85
C ALA A 188 -8.15 2.16 13.01
N ALA A 189 -8.81 1.46 12.09
CA ALA A 189 -8.17 0.50 11.20
C ALA A 189 -7.14 1.18 10.30
N ASN A 190 -7.51 2.27 9.64
CA ASN A 190 -6.58 3.01 8.77
C ASN A 190 -5.37 3.56 9.55
N ALA A 191 -5.61 4.18 10.71
CA ALA A 191 -4.53 4.64 11.58
C ALA A 191 -3.65 3.48 12.06
N GLY A 192 -4.24 2.36 12.45
CA GLY A 192 -3.53 1.16 12.84
C GLY A 192 -2.62 0.64 11.74
N GLY A 193 -3.10 0.58 10.50
CA GLY A 193 -2.29 0.11 9.37
C GLY A 193 -1.05 0.98 9.09
N ALA A 194 -1.11 2.28 9.34
CA ALA A 194 -0.08 3.23 8.93
C ALA A 194 1.29 3.06 9.62
N PHE A 195 1.34 2.48 10.83
CA PHE A 195 2.61 2.29 11.56
C PHE A 195 3.25 0.92 11.29
N SER A 196 2.74 0.16 10.33
CA SER A 196 3.21 -1.18 9.98
C SER A 196 3.36 -1.32 8.46
N PRO A 197 4.41 -1.98 7.96
CA PRO A 197 4.54 -2.25 6.52
C PRO A 197 3.50 -3.27 6.02
N PHE A 198 2.81 -3.97 6.93
CA PHE A 198 1.80 -4.97 6.59
C PHE A 198 0.37 -4.39 6.58
N GLY A 199 0.20 -3.15 7.06
CA GLY A 199 -1.12 -2.60 7.35
C GLY A 199 -1.88 -2.04 6.15
N ASP A 200 -1.17 -1.60 5.10
CA ASP A 200 -1.76 -1.11 3.85
C ASP A 200 -0.86 -1.44 2.66
N ILE A 201 -1.44 -1.54 1.47
CA ILE A 201 -0.69 -1.81 0.23
C ILE A 201 0.37 -0.73 0.00
N THR A 202 0.06 0.52 0.34
CA THR A 202 0.98 1.64 0.13
C THR A 202 2.20 1.60 1.06
N THR A 203 2.03 1.20 2.33
CA THR A 203 3.15 1.05 3.27
C THR A 203 4.00 -0.17 2.91
N LEU A 204 3.36 -1.23 2.42
CA LEU A 204 4.04 -2.40 1.90
C LEU A 204 4.92 -2.06 0.70
N MET A 205 4.39 -1.30 -0.27
CA MET A 205 5.13 -0.90 -1.47
C MET A 205 6.41 -0.14 -1.13
N VAL A 206 6.35 0.83 -0.20
CA VAL A 206 7.51 1.62 0.20
C VAL A 206 8.56 0.77 0.93
N TRP A 207 8.12 -0.18 1.76
CA TRP A 207 9.01 -1.10 2.46
C TRP A 207 9.67 -2.10 1.50
N GLN A 208 8.92 -2.67 0.56
CA GLN A 208 9.44 -3.62 -0.43
C GLN A 208 10.39 -2.95 -1.44
N ALA A 209 10.13 -1.69 -1.82
CA ALA A 209 11.04 -0.89 -2.62
C ALA A 209 12.37 -0.56 -1.89
N GLY A 210 12.52 -0.96 -0.62
CA GLY A 210 13.74 -0.76 0.16
C GLY A 210 13.97 0.71 0.57
N HIS A 211 12.97 1.57 0.41
CA HIS A 211 13.08 2.98 0.80
C HIS A 211 13.09 3.19 2.31
N VAL A 212 12.48 2.26 3.05
CA VAL A 212 12.29 2.35 4.50
C VAL A 212 12.48 0.97 5.11
N SER A 213 13.25 0.87 6.18
CA SER A 213 13.43 -0.34 6.98
C SER A 213 12.25 -0.56 7.95
N PHE A 214 12.08 -1.79 8.44
CA PHE A 214 11.00 -2.10 9.40
C PHE A 214 11.02 -1.18 10.63
N SER A 215 12.21 -0.84 11.15
CA SER A 215 12.36 0.02 12.34
C SER A 215 11.91 1.46 12.12
N GLU A 216 11.91 1.94 10.88
CA GLU A 216 11.54 3.32 10.54
C GLU A 216 10.02 3.54 10.49
N PHE A 217 9.22 2.47 10.58
CA PHE A 217 7.77 2.58 10.81
C PHE A 217 7.43 2.82 12.29
N MET A 218 8.32 2.45 13.23
CA MET A 218 8.05 2.57 14.67
C MET A 218 7.78 4.01 15.14
N PRO A 219 8.50 5.04 14.65
CA PRO A 219 8.18 6.44 14.96
C PRO A 219 6.76 6.87 14.54
N LEU A 220 6.14 6.19 13.56
CA LEU A 220 4.78 6.49 13.10
C LEU A 220 3.69 6.00 14.07
N PHE A 221 4.05 5.18 15.07
CA PHE A 221 3.10 4.69 16.07
C PHE A 221 2.47 5.83 16.88
N ALA A 222 3.25 6.81 17.34
CA ALA A 222 2.68 7.92 18.11
C ALA A 222 1.74 8.81 17.26
N PRO A 223 2.14 9.26 16.04
CA PRO A 223 1.24 9.94 15.12
C PRO A 223 -0.03 9.16 14.79
N SER A 224 0.06 7.84 14.58
CA SER A 224 -1.10 7.01 14.26
C SER A 224 -2.07 6.91 15.44
N VAL A 225 -1.55 6.72 16.66
CA VAL A 225 -2.36 6.75 17.89
C VAL A 225 -3.08 8.10 18.02
N VAL A 226 -2.39 9.22 17.80
CA VAL A 226 -3.01 10.55 17.86
C VAL A 226 -4.11 10.69 16.79
N SER A 227 -3.84 10.25 15.56
CA SER A 227 -4.79 10.26 14.45
C SER A 227 -6.05 9.44 14.72
N TYR A 228 -5.95 8.38 15.52
CA TYR A 228 -7.09 7.59 15.97
C TYR A 228 -7.80 8.22 17.19
N VAL A 229 -7.04 8.51 18.25
CA VAL A 229 -7.58 8.90 19.56
C VAL A 229 -8.29 10.26 19.49
N VAL A 230 -7.77 11.23 18.74
CA VAL A 230 -8.39 12.57 18.68
C VAL A 230 -9.82 12.52 18.10
N PRO A 231 -10.07 11.94 16.91
CA PRO A 231 -11.43 11.72 16.42
C PRO A 231 -12.27 10.84 17.34
N ALA A 232 -11.70 9.78 17.91
CA ALA A 232 -12.41 8.86 18.79
C ALA A 232 -12.94 9.57 20.06
N VAL A 233 -12.14 10.43 20.68
CA VAL A 233 -12.54 11.23 21.84
C VAL A 233 -13.72 12.13 21.49
N ILE A 234 -13.63 12.86 20.37
CA ILE A 234 -14.70 13.76 19.92
C ILE A 234 -15.99 12.98 19.68
N MET A 235 -15.92 11.88 18.92
CA MET A 235 -17.07 11.02 18.64
C MET A 235 -17.67 10.40 19.92
N SER A 236 -16.85 10.04 20.89
CA SER A 236 -17.30 9.43 22.15
C SER A 236 -18.25 10.31 22.98
N MET A 237 -18.17 11.63 22.80
CA MET A 237 -19.08 12.59 23.45
C MET A 237 -20.50 12.51 22.89
N PHE A 238 -20.67 12.03 21.66
CA PHE A 238 -21.98 11.92 20.98
C PHE A 238 -22.63 10.55 21.13
N ILE A 239 -21.99 9.62 21.85
CA ILE A 239 -22.49 8.27 22.07
C ILE A 239 -23.54 8.25 23.20
N PRO A 240 -24.71 7.63 22.98
CA PRO A 240 -25.71 7.46 24.02
C PRO A 240 -25.16 6.73 25.25
N ASN A 241 -25.44 7.24 26.45
CA ASN A 241 -25.16 6.55 27.72
C ASN A 241 -26.21 5.46 27.97
N ALA A 242 -26.27 4.46 27.10
CA ALA A 242 -27.19 3.32 27.21
C ALA A 242 -26.43 1.99 27.12
N LYS A 243 -27.09 0.93 27.60
CA LYS A 243 -26.64 -0.45 27.39
C LYS A 243 -27.37 -1.02 26.18
N PRO A 244 -26.71 -1.86 25.37
CA PRO A 244 -27.40 -2.56 24.30
C PRO A 244 -28.47 -3.49 24.88
N ASN A 245 -29.66 -3.47 24.29
CA ASN A 245 -30.71 -4.44 24.57
C ASN A 245 -30.58 -5.60 23.59
N VAL A 246 -29.53 -6.41 23.77
CA VAL A 246 -29.34 -7.65 23.03
C VAL A 246 -29.94 -8.78 23.85
N ALA A 247 -31.16 -9.19 23.49
CA ALA A 247 -31.83 -10.38 24.02
C ALA A 247 -31.30 -11.64 23.33
#